data_AF-A0A848LV56-F1
#
_entry.id   AF-A0A848LV56-F1
#
_cell.length_a   1.000
_cell.length_b   1.000
_cell.length_c   1.000
_cell.angle_alpha   90.00
_cell.angle_beta   90.00
_cell.angle_gamma   90.00
#
_symmetry.space_group_name_H-M   'P 1'
#
loop_
_entity.id
_entity.type
_entity.pdbx_description
1 polymer ?
#
loop_
_entity_poly.entity_id
_entity_poly.type
_entity_poly.pdbx_seq_one_letter_code
_entity_poly.pdbx_strand_id
1 'polypeptide(L)'
;MSQHKFVGALAGLALLAGCGGGEGSTPAPETTSQGLTWEEFLSVVYQEPDTGVFIADGDTTFTSEKALREFYEQNVKNGQLILHTAGGTDAKWSDTQKKNITYCVSTSFGSNYSRAVTLLADAAAAWEQVANVDFVYLSAQDATCTASNNNVVFDVRPVNSGGQYMARAFFPNESRAYRNVLIDNTAWGGSPPVTLLGIIRHELGHTLGFRHEHTRPESGTCFEDNNWRALTTYDAASVMHYPHCNGSQAGDLVLTAKDIQGVQALYGAPGTNPPPPPVGTPATDTRSGSIARNGTANFGPYTVLAGTTFKVVMTGTGDPDLYVRFGAAPTTTAYNCRPYLSGAAETCELTVPSGQTSAYVQVRGYAAGTYSLNISYSKP
;
A
#
# COMPACT_ATOMS: atom_id res chain seq x y z
N MET A 1 -53.23 29.92 35.76
CA MET A 1 -54.51 29.20 35.60
C MET A 1 -54.29 28.00 34.69
N SER A 2 -54.98 26.89 34.97
CA SER A 2 -55.10 25.61 34.24
C SER A 2 -53.86 24.93 33.62
N GLN A 3 -53.60 23.71 34.10
CA GLN A 3 -53.04 22.64 33.26
C GLN A 3 -54.07 22.20 32.22
N HIS A 4 -53.65 21.50 31.16
CA HIS A 4 -54.33 20.27 30.74
C HIS A 4 -53.32 19.22 30.28
N LYS A 5 -53.46 18.02 30.85
CA LYS A 5 -52.88 16.77 30.33
C LYS A 5 -53.81 16.23 29.25
N PHE A 6 -53.30 15.43 28.32
CA PHE A 6 -54.06 14.28 27.82
C PHE A 6 -53.15 13.07 27.64
N VAL A 7 -53.71 11.91 27.96
CA VAL A 7 -53.09 10.58 27.93
C VAL A 7 -53.83 9.76 26.87
N GLY A 8 -53.11 8.92 26.13
CA GLY A 8 -53.71 7.94 25.21
C GLY A 8 -52.71 6.83 24.92
N ALA A 9 -53.07 5.60 25.26
CA ALA A 9 -52.24 4.40 25.13
C ALA A 9 -52.98 3.30 24.35
N LEU A 10 -52.30 2.17 24.13
CA LEU A 10 -52.78 0.92 23.50
C LEU A 10 -52.91 0.99 21.96
N ALA A 11 -52.76 -0.10 21.19
CA ALA A 11 -52.53 -1.51 21.55
C ALA A 11 -51.53 -2.17 20.58
N GLY A 12 -50.94 -3.30 20.97
CA GLY A 12 -50.23 -4.19 20.04
C GLY A 12 -51.19 -5.16 19.34
N LEU A 13 -50.77 -5.69 18.20
CA LEU A 13 -51.34 -6.90 17.59
C LEU A 13 -50.21 -7.72 16.98
N ALA A 14 -50.28 -9.05 17.09
CA ALA A 14 -49.24 -9.96 16.63
C ALA A 14 -49.77 -10.95 15.59
N LEU A 15 -48.83 -11.47 14.78
CA LEU A 15 -48.92 -12.66 13.94
C LEU A 15 -49.91 -12.65 12.76
N LEU A 16 -49.33 -12.79 11.56
CA LEU A 16 -49.68 -13.87 10.64
C LEU A 16 -48.44 -14.23 9.81
N ALA A 17 -48.19 -15.54 9.63
CA ALA A 17 -47.11 -16.04 8.78
C ALA A 17 -47.62 -16.31 7.37
N GLY A 18 -46.80 -16.08 6.35
CA GLY A 18 -47.11 -16.38 4.95
C GLY A 18 -45.84 -16.55 4.13
N CYS A 19 -45.52 -17.77 3.73
CA CYS A 19 -44.42 -18.06 2.82
C CYS A 19 -44.81 -17.66 1.39
N GLY A 20 -43.97 -16.88 0.72
CA GLY A 20 -44.08 -16.58 -0.71
C GLY A 20 -42.69 -16.36 -1.28
N GLY A 21 -42.19 -17.35 -2.01
CA GLY A 21 -40.89 -17.23 -2.68
C GLY A 21 -40.97 -16.27 -3.87
N GLY A 22 -39.98 -15.39 -3.97
CA GLY A 22 -39.72 -14.57 -5.15
C GLY A 22 -38.20 -14.47 -5.32
N GLU A 23 -37.72 -14.78 -6.52
CA GLU A 23 -36.30 -14.75 -6.85
C GLU A 23 -35.78 -13.31 -6.85
N GLY A 24 -35.27 -12.86 -5.70
CA GLY A 24 -34.50 -11.64 -5.57
C GLY A 24 -33.02 -11.97 -5.61
N SER A 25 -32.36 -11.65 -6.73
CA SER A 25 -30.93 -11.86 -6.93
C SER A 25 -30.12 -11.31 -5.74
N THR A 26 -29.51 -12.18 -4.94
CA THR A 26 -28.49 -11.75 -3.99
C THR A 26 -27.34 -11.13 -4.78
N PRO A 27 -27.00 -9.84 -4.58
CA PRO A 27 -25.70 -9.34 -5.02
C PRO A 27 -24.64 -10.18 -4.30
N ALA A 28 -23.60 -10.58 -5.03
CA ALA A 28 -22.44 -11.16 -4.36
C ALA A 28 -21.90 -10.13 -3.35
N PRO A 29 -21.47 -10.54 -2.15
CA PRO A 29 -20.69 -9.65 -1.31
C PRO A 29 -19.35 -9.40 -2.02
N GLU A 30 -19.25 -8.27 -2.71
CA GLU A 30 -17.97 -7.73 -3.14
C GLU A 30 -17.12 -7.56 -1.88
N THR A 31 -16.05 -8.34 -1.76
CA THR A 31 -15.05 -8.17 -0.72
C THR A 31 -14.16 -6.99 -1.08
N THR A 32 -14.70 -5.80 -0.92
CA THR A 32 -13.99 -4.53 -1.08
C THR A 32 -12.94 -4.37 0.03
N SER A 33 -11.78 -3.86 -0.39
CA SER A 33 -10.61 -3.54 0.42
C SER A 33 -10.98 -2.94 1.79
N GLN A 34 -10.61 -3.63 2.88
CA GLN A 34 -10.74 -3.05 4.22
C GLN A 34 -9.59 -2.08 4.49
N GLY A 35 -9.92 -0.92 5.08
CA GLY A 35 -8.94 -0.03 5.69
C GLY A 35 -8.37 -0.62 6.99
N LEU A 36 -7.79 0.23 7.84
CA LEU A 36 -7.35 -0.18 9.18
C LEU A 36 -8.50 -0.88 9.92
N THR A 37 -8.21 -1.98 10.59
CA THR A 37 -9.13 -2.57 11.56
C THR A 37 -9.34 -1.64 12.75
N TRP A 38 -10.36 -1.89 13.57
CA TRP A 38 -10.62 -1.08 14.75
C TRP A 38 -9.45 -1.15 15.72
N GLU A 39 -8.86 -2.34 15.85
CA GLU A 39 -7.75 -2.66 16.71
C GLU A 39 -6.46 -1.95 16.26
N GLU A 40 -6.21 -1.87 14.94
CA GLU A 40 -5.08 -1.12 14.38
C GLU A 40 -5.26 0.39 14.54
N PHE A 41 -6.46 0.91 14.28
CA PHE A 41 -6.76 2.33 14.52
C PHE A 41 -6.61 2.71 15.99
N LEU A 42 -7.16 1.91 16.91
CA LEU A 42 -7.07 2.14 18.34
C LEU A 42 -5.62 2.06 18.86
N SER A 43 -4.74 1.31 18.19
CA SER A 43 -3.31 1.20 18.56
C SER A 43 -2.49 2.48 18.30
N VAL A 44 -2.97 3.38 17.44
CA VAL A 44 -2.33 4.66 17.12
C VAL A 44 -3.05 5.88 17.72
N VAL A 45 -4.18 5.67 18.39
CA VAL A 45 -4.90 6.71 19.14
C VAL A 45 -4.28 6.86 20.52
N TYR A 46 -3.87 8.07 20.87
CA TYR A 46 -3.37 8.37 22.21
C TYR A 46 -4.54 8.56 23.18
N GLN A 47 -4.50 7.97 24.37
CA GLN A 47 -5.46 8.27 25.43
C GLN A 47 -4.77 9.04 26.55
N GLU A 48 -5.28 10.23 26.87
CA GLU A 48 -4.77 11.05 27.97
C GLU A 48 -4.97 10.34 29.32
N PRO A 49 -3.90 10.07 30.10
CA PRO A 49 -4.01 9.33 31.36
C PRO A 49 -4.88 10.01 32.43
N ASP A 50 -4.86 11.34 32.47
CA ASP A 50 -5.50 12.13 33.52
C ASP A 50 -6.99 12.44 33.24
N THR A 51 -7.39 12.43 31.97
CA THR A 51 -8.73 12.85 31.51
C THR A 51 -9.54 11.70 30.90
N GLY A 52 -8.86 10.63 30.44
CA GLY A 52 -9.47 9.53 29.68
C GLY A 52 -9.88 9.89 28.25
N VAL A 53 -9.59 11.12 27.79
CA VAL A 53 -9.90 11.60 26.43
C VAL A 53 -9.01 10.88 25.42
N PHE A 54 -9.61 10.42 24.33
CA PHE A 54 -8.90 9.88 23.18
C PHE A 54 -8.52 11.00 22.23
N ILE A 55 -7.29 10.98 21.70
CA ILE A 55 -6.77 11.90 20.70
C ILE A 55 -6.40 11.07 19.47
N ALA A 56 -7.22 11.18 18.42
CA ALA A 56 -6.86 10.69 17.10
C ALA A 56 -6.20 11.82 16.30
N ASP A 57 -5.39 11.44 15.30
CA ASP A 57 -4.71 12.35 14.37
C ASP A 57 -3.83 13.47 15.03
N GLY A 58 -3.55 13.34 16.32
CA GLY A 58 -2.67 14.24 17.10
C GLY A 58 -3.38 15.43 17.77
N ASP A 59 -4.58 15.79 17.33
CA ASP A 59 -5.33 16.96 17.85
C ASP A 59 -6.85 16.74 18.00
N THR A 60 -7.41 15.66 17.45
CA THR A 60 -8.85 15.45 17.37
C THR A 60 -9.33 14.68 18.60
N THR A 61 -10.00 15.38 19.51
CA THR A 61 -10.41 14.87 20.82
C THR A 61 -11.77 14.16 20.82
N PHE A 62 -11.84 12.98 21.42
CA PHE A 62 -13.07 12.22 21.66
C PHE A 62 -13.19 11.88 23.15
N THR A 63 -14.28 12.36 23.76
CA THR A 63 -14.57 12.15 25.19
C THR A 63 -15.13 10.76 25.52
N SER A 64 -15.22 9.87 24.53
CA SER A 64 -15.62 8.47 24.74
C SER A 64 -15.14 7.57 23.60
N GLU A 65 -14.91 6.28 23.91
CA GLU A 65 -14.58 5.26 22.92
C GLU A 65 -15.68 5.12 21.86
N LYS A 66 -16.94 5.36 22.24
CA LYS A 66 -18.07 5.37 21.30
C LYS A 66 -17.93 6.46 20.23
N ALA A 67 -17.58 7.69 20.63
CA ALA A 67 -17.39 8.78 19.67
C ALA A 67 -16.16 8.53 18.76
N LEU A 68 -15.10 7.96 19.34
CA LEU A 68 -13.93 7.47 18.59
C LEU A 68 -14.31 6.34 17.60
N ARG A 69 -15.21 5.45 17.99
CA ARG A 69 -15.72 4.35 17.15
C ARG A 69 -16.61 4.86 16.03
N GLU A 70 -17.49 5.82 16.30
CA GLU A 70 -18.31 6.49 15.29
C GLU A 70 -17.42 7.23 14.28
N PHE A 71 -16.38 7.92 14.74
CA PHE A 71 -15.36 8.52 13.87
C PHE A 71 -14.64 7.46 13.02
N TYR A 72 -14.17 6.36 13.63
CA TYR A 72 -13.53 5.25 12.91
C TYR A 72 -14.44 4.66 11.81
N GLU A 73 -15.69 4.35 12.13
CA GLU A 73 -16.59 3.68 11.17
C GLU A 73 -17.00 4.59 10.01
N GLN A 74 -17.01 5.90 10.23
CA GLN A 74 -17.35 6.91 9.21
C GLN A 74 -16.12 7.40 8.42
N ASN A 75 -14.94 7.47 9.05
CA ASN A 75 -13.78 8.21 8.52
C ASN A 75 -12.47 7.40 8.42
N VAL A 76 -12.41 6.14 8.84
CA VAL A 76 -11.16 5.33 8.86
C VAL A 76 -11.34 3.93 8.28
N LYS A 77 -12.46 3.28 8.59
CA LYS A 77 -12.83 1.91 8.16
C LYS A 77 -12.79 1.69 6.63
N ASN A 78 -12.90 2.76 5.83
CA ASN A 78 -13.06 2.76 4.38
C ASN A 78 -12.02 3.67 3.63
N GLY A 79 -10.71 3.57 3.92
CA GLY A 79 -9.66 4.53 3.49
C GLY A 79 -9.42 4.74 1.95
N GLN A 80 -8.76 5.77 1.38
CA GLN A 80 -8.09 7.03 1.81
C GLN A 80 -6.53 7.08 1.76
N LEU A 81 -5.89 8.16 1.24
CA LEU A 81 -4.48 8.31 0.75
C LEU A 81 -3.94 7.09 0.04
N ILE A 82 -3.95 7.15 -1.28
CA ILE A 82 -3.97 5.91 -2.03
C ILE A 82 -2.61 5.51 -2.61
N LEU A 83 -2.17 4.31 -2.26
CA LEU A 83 -0.98 3.66 -2.82
C LEU A 83 -1.38 2.88 -4.07
N HIS A 84 -0.69 3.09 -5.19
CA HIS A 84 -0.92 2.30 -6.39
C HIS A 84 -0.69 0.81 -6.11
N THR A 85 -1.61 -0.03 -6.59
CA THR A 85 -1.44 -1.48 -6.62
C THR A 85 -1.44 -2.01 -8.04
N ALA A 86 -0.49 -2.88 -8.36
CA ALA A 86 -0.44 -3.61 -9.62
C ALA A 86 -0.67 -5.10 -9.34
N GLY A 87 -1.76 -5.65 -9.87
CA GLY A 87 -2.16 -7.04 -9.58
C GLY A 87 -2.40 -7.32 -8.09
N GLY A 88 -2.86 -6.31 -7.34
CA GLY A 88 -3.08 -6.41 -5.88
C GLY A 88 -1.81 -6.29 -5.02
N THR A 89 -0.64 -5.99 -5.61
CA THR A 89 0.61 -5.75 -4.87
C THR A 89 0.96 -4.26 -4.85
N ASP A 90 1.36 -3.75 -3.68
CA ASP A 90 1.86 -2.38 -3.46
C ASP A 90 3.00 -2.01 -4.42
N ALA A 91 2.82 -0.95 -5.20
CA ALA A 91 3.88 -0.33 -5.99
C ALA A 91 4.75 0.57 -5.10
N LYS A 92 5.62 -0.03 -4.27
CA LYS A 92 6.52 0.68 -3.35
C LYS A 92 7.98 0.21 -3.47
N TRP A 93 8.90 1.02 -2.94
CA TRP A 93 10.31 0.62 -2.78
C TRP A 93 10.50 -0.34 -1.60
N SER A 94 11.43 -1.28 -1.72
CA SER A 94 11.88 -2.09 -0.58
C SER A 94 12.68 -1.25 0.43
N ASP A 95 12.86 -1.76 1.65
CA ASP A 95 13.63 -1.07 2.70
C ASP A 95 15.08 -0.76 2.30
N THR A 96 15.67 -1.55 1.40
CA THR A 96 17.00 -1.28 0.82
C THR A 96 16.93 -0.20 -0.27
N GLN A 97 15.91 -0.22 -1.12
CA GLN A 97 15.79 0.71 -2.26
C GLN A 97 15.34 2.12 -1.83
N LYS A 98 14.48 2.22 -0.82
CA LYS A 98 13.94 3.51 -0.37
C LYS A 98 15.03 4.47 0.12
N LYS A 99 16.19 3.93 0.54
CA LYS A 99 17.39 4.69 0.97
C LYS A 99 18.46 4.85 -0.11
N ASN A 100 18.12 4.59 -1.37
CA ASN A 100 19.03 4.74 -2.51
C ASN A 100 18.24 4.93 -3.82
N ILE A 101 17.26 5.84 -3.82
CA ILE A 101 16.43 6.14 -5.00
C ILE A 101 17.24 7.06 -5.93
N THR A 102 18.23 6.48 -6.61
CA THR A 102 19.19 7.26 -7.40
C THR A 102 18.56 7.92 -8.62
N TYR A 103 18.90 9.17 -8.88
CA TYR A 103 18.42 9.92 -10.05
C TYR A 103 19.49 10.79 -10.69
N CYS A 104 19.23 11.20 -11.93
CA CYS A 104 20.04 12.17 -12.68
C CYS A 104 19.14 13.25 -13.26
N VAL A 105 19.73 14.39 -13.64
CA VAL A 105 19.03 15.49 -14.29
C VAL A 105 19.69 15.78 -15.63
N SER A 106 18.94 15.68 -16.73
CA SER A 106 19.54 15.78 -18.05
C SER A 106 20.03 17.19 -18.38
N THR A 107 21.28 17.29 -18.84
CA THR A 107 21.85 18.55 -19.35
C THR A 107 21.08 19.12 -20.56
N SER A 108 20.22 18.32 -21.20
CA SER A 108 19.31 18.76 -22.27
C SER A 108 18.27 19.81 -21.83
N PHE A 109 18.08 20.05 -20.52
CA PHE A 109 17.33 21.22 -20.02
C PHE A 109 17.96 22.57 -20.41
N GLY A 110 19.21 22.59 -20.90
CA GLY A 110 19.86 23.80 -21.42
C GLY A 110 20.02 24.87 -20.35
N SER A 111 19.53 26.09 -20.62
CA SER A 111 19.57 27.19 -19.64
C SER A 111 18.77 26.92 -18.37
N ASN A 112 17.79 26.02 -18.39
CA ASN A 112 17.04 25.61 -17.20
C ASN A 112 17.71 24.49 -16.39
N TYR A 113 18.85 23.92 -16.84
CA TYR A 113 19.48 22.77 -16.18
C TYR A 113 19.75 22.99 -14.69
N SER A 114 20.45 24.06 -14.31
CA SER A 114 20.73 24.35 -12.90
C SER A 114 19.45 24.57 -12.08
N ARG A 115 18.41 25.15 -12.71
CA ARG A 115 17.10 25.33 -12.08
C ARG A 115 16.39 23.99 -11.87
N ALA A 116 16.49 23.05 -12.82
CA ALA A 116 15.96 21.69 -12.69
C ALA A 116 16.67 20.89 -11.59
N VAL A 117 18.00 21.02 -11.46
CA VAL A 117 18.76 20.37 -10.38
C VAL A 117 18.30 20.85 -9.00
N THR A 118 18.22 22.17 -8.80
CA THR A 118 17.75 22.76 -7.53
C THR A 118 16.29 22.37 -7.24
N LEU A 119 15.41 22.51 -8.23
CA LEU A 119 13.99 22.15 -8.15
C LEU A 119 13.74 20.71 -7.69
N LEU A 120 14.50 19.75 -8.23
CA LEU A 120 14.39 18.34 -7.85
C LEU A 120 14.93 18.10 -6.44
N ALA A 121 16.05 18.74 -6.07
CA ALA A 121 16.61 18.63 -4.73
C ALA A 121 15.66 19.20 -3.65
N ASP A 122 15.05 20.37 -3.89
CA ASP A 122 14.10 20.99 -2.97
C ASP A 122 12.80 20.16 -2.82
N ALA A 123 12.33 19.55 -3.91
CA ALA A 123 11.16 18.66 -3.90
C ALA A 123 11.45 17.33 -3.20
N ALA A 124 12.64 16.75 -3.40
CA ALA A 124 13.09 15.53 -2.74
C ALA A 124 13.27 15.74 -1.23
N ALA A 125 13.94 16.83 -0.85
CA ALA A 125 14.17 17.20 0.54
C ALA A 125 12.86 17.34 1.34
N ALA A 126 11.77 17.80 0.71
CA ALA A 126 10.46 17.87 1.35
C ALA A 126 9.93 16.49 1.77
N TRP A 127 10.13 15.45 0.96
CA TRP A 127 9.75 14.07 1.30
C TRP A 127 10.72 13.42 2.30
N GLU A 128 12.03 13.65 2.15
CA GLU A 128 13.08 13.13 3.05
C GLU A 128 13.00 13.73 4.47
N GLN A 129 12.59 15.00 4.56
CA GLN A 129 12.37 15.68 5.84
C GLN A 129 11.22 15.04 6.65
N VAL A 130 10.31 14.30 6.01
CA VAL A 130 9.11 13.74 6.65
C VAL A 130 9.02 12.22 6.59
N ALA A 131 9.86 11.53 5.83
CA ALA A 131 9.87 10.07 5.71
C ALA A 131 11.29 9.48 5.64
N ASN A 132 11.41 8.19 5.95
CA ASN A 132 12.67 7.47 5.79
C ASN A 132 12.92 7.00 4.35
N VAL A 133 13.01 7.96 3.44
CA VAL A 133 13.44 7.80 2.04
C VAL A 133 14.77 8.52 1.80
N ASP A 134 15.38 8.37 0.62
CA ASP A 134 16.64 9.03 0.22
C ASP A 134 16.72 9.05 -1.32
N PHE A 135 16.68 10.24 -1.91
CA PHE A 135 16.77 10.50 -3.34
C PHE A 135 18.19 10.92 -3.70
N VAL A 136 18.98 9.96 -4.17
CA VAL A 136 20.42 10.14 -4.34
C VAL A 136 20.73 10.72 -5.72
N TYR A 137 20.98 12.02 -5.79
CA TYR A 137 21.38 12.70 -7.03
C TYR A 137 22.80 12.29 -7.49
N LEU A 138 22.90 11.69 -8.68
CA LEU A 138 24.15 11.23 -9.28
C LEU A 138 24.56 12.11 -10.47
N SER A 139 25.12 13.29 -10.20
CA SER A 139 25.47 14.26 -11.25
C SER A 139 26.46 13.76 -12.32
N ALA A 140 27.26 12.76 -11.99
CA ALA A 140 28.12 12.05 -12.95
C ALA A 140 27.35 11.35 -14.09
N GLN A 141 26.01 11.21 -13.97
CA GLN A 141 25.12 10.57 -14.94
C GLN A 141 24.35 11.57 -15.82
N ASP A 142 24.46 12.88 -15.56
CA ASP A 142 23.60 13.91 -16.18
C ASP A 142 23.79 14.04 -17.69
N ALA A 143 25.03 13.90 -18.16
CA ALA A 143 25.37 13.93 -19.59
C ALA A 143 24.76 12.76 -20.39
N THR A 144 24.38 11.67 -19.72
CA THR A 144 23.75 10.48 -20.32
C THR A 144 22.37 10.18 -19.72
N CYS A 145 21.78 11.16 -19.01
CA CYS A 145 20.54 10.99 -18.26
C CYS A 145 19.35 10.78 -19.19
N THR A 146 18.95 9.51 -19.33
CA THR A 146 18.01 8.99 -20.31
C THR A 146 17.34 7.73 -19.77
N ALA A 147 16.22 7.33 -20.40
CA ALA A 147 15.50 6.09 -20.11
C ALA A 147 16.35 4.81 -20.18
N SER A 148 17.48 4.85 -20.89
CA SER A 148 18.42 3.74 -21.05
C SER A 148 19.54 3.72 -19.99
N ASN A 149 19.64 4.73 -19.13
CA ASN A 149 20.71 4.81 -18.13
C ASN A 149 20.38 3.95 -16.89
N ASN A 150 20.92 2.73 -16.87
CA ASN A 150 20.74 1.77 -15.78
C ASN A 150 21.55 2.08 -14.51
N ASN A 151 22.37 3.12 -14.48
CA ASN A 151 23.14 3.52 -13.29
C ASN A 151 22.28 4.31 -12.27
N VAL A 152 21.06 4.69 -12.65
CA VAL A 152 20.08 5.40 -11.81
C VAL A 152 18.75 4.64 -11.78
N VAL A 153 17.97 4.80 -10.70
CA VAL A 153 16.60 4.29 -10.61
C VAL A 153 15.69 4.97 -11.64
N PHE A 154 15.82 6.29 -11.83
CA PHE A 154 15.07 7.08 -12.80
C PHE A 154 15.85 8.26 -13.40
N ASP A 155 15.41 8.76 -14.55
CA ASP A 155 15.96 9.95 -15.22
C ASP A 155 14.98 11.13 -15.20
N VAL A 156 15.50 12.35 -15.01
CA VAL A 156 14.73 13.59 -15.11
C VAL A 156 15.08 14.31 -16.41
N ARG A 157 14.09 14.57 -17.28
CA ARG A 157 14.32 15.10 -18.64
C ARG A 157 13.31 16.17 -19.07
N PRO A 158 13.71 17.10 -19.96
CA PRO A 158 12.77 17.98 -20.64
C PRO A 158 11.92 17.21 -21.65
N VAL A 159 10.73 17.73 -21.92
CA VAL A 159 9.85 17.30 -23.01
C VAL A 159 9.17 18.51 -23.63
N ASN A 160 8.66 18.35 -24.86
CA ASN A 160 7.77 19.31 -25.49
C ASN A 160 6.48 18.61 -25.91
N SER A 161 5.57 18.46 -24.95
CA SER A 161 4.18 18.05 -25.17
C SER A 161 3.29 19.22 -25.65
N GLY A 162 3.79 20.46 -25.59
CA GLY A 162 3.01 21.66 -25.91
C GLY A 162 2.03 22.04 -24.79
N GLY A 163 2.41 21.81 -23.53
CA GLY A 163 1.57 22.10 -22.36
C GLY A 163 0.38 21.17 -22.16
N GLN A 164 0.41 19.94 -22.72
CA GLN A 164 -0.61 18.92 -22.43
C GLN A 164 -0.51 18.41 -20.98
N TYR A 165 0.68 18.49 -20.39
CA TYR A 165 0.96 18.37 -18.97
C TYR A 165 2.12 19.31 -18.60
N MET A 166 2.28 19.63 -17.31
CA MET A 166 3.41 20.45 -16.83
C MET A 166 4.59 19.57 -16.39
N ALA A 167 4.30 18.48 -15.70
CA ALA A 167 5.22 17.38 -15.50
C ALA A 167 4.45 16.05 -15.54
N ARG A 168 5.19 14.94 -15.49
CA ARG A 168 4.66 13.60 -15.15
C ARG A 168 5.77 12.72 -14.59
N ALA A 169 5.41 11.76 -13.76
CA ALA A 169 6.29 10.77 -13.18
C ALA A 169 5.92 9.33 -13.62
N PHE A 170 6.25 8.38 -12.74
CA PHE A 170 6.16 6.93 -12.89
C PHE A 170 5.90 6.30 -11.51
N PHE A 171 5.40 5.07 -11.46
CA PHE A 171 5.25 4.28 -10.23
C PHE A 171 6.42 3.28 -10.01
N PRO A 172 6.80 2.96 -8.75
CA PRO A 172 7.96 2.10 -8.44
C PRO A 172 8.02 0.74 -9.14
N ASN A 173 6.85 0.17 -9.46
CA ASN A 173 6.71 -1.12 -10.16
C ASN A 173 6.99 -1.05 -11.67
N GLU A 174 7.13 0.14 -12.25
CA GLU A 174 7.40 0.29 -13.68
C GLU A 174 8.82 -0.17 -14.05
N SER A 175 8.96 -0.69 -15.28
CA SER A 175 10.27 -1.09 -15.80
C SER A 175 11.17 0.13 -16.04
N ARG A 176 12.50 -0.04 -15.97
CA ARG A 176 13.45 1.08 -15.97
C ARG A 176 13.24 2.06 -17.12
N ALA A 177 12.88 1.60 -18.32
CA ALA A 177 12.64 2.46 -19.48
C ALA A 177 11.52 3.49 -19.28
N TYR A 178 10.54 3.21 -18.42
CA TYR A 178 9.42 4.12 -18.12
C TYR A 178 9.60 4.91 -16.83
N ARG A 179 10.56 4.52 -15.97
CA ARG A 179 10.92 5.28 -14.77
C ARG A 179 11.64 6.59 -15.11
N ASN A 180 10.86 7.63 -15.37
CA ASN A 180 11.34 8.98 -15.66
C ASN A 180 10.37 10.04 -15.14
N VAL A 181 10.92 11.16 -14.70
CA VAL A 181 10.16 12.40 -14.45
C VAL A 181 10.39 13.32 -15.65
N LEU A 182 9.34 13.62 -16.40
CA LEU A 182 9.41 14.55 -17.53
C LEU A 182 8.84 15.90 -17.14
N ILE A 183 9.54 16.97 -17.48
CA ILE A 183 9.10 18.36 -17.24
C ILE A 183 8.90 19.03 -18.59
N ASP A 184 7.70 19.56 -18.84
CA ASP A 184 7.39 20.22 -20.10
C ASP A 184 8.07 21.60 -20.20
N ASN A 185 8.51 21.95 -21.41
CA ASN A 185 9.10 23.24 -21.69
C ASN A 185 8.19 24.43 -21.34
N THR A 186 6.86 24.29 -21.38
CA THR A 186 5.94 25.37 -20.97
C THR A 186 5.88 25.57 -19.46
N ALA A 187 6.16 24.55 -18.66
CA ALA A 187 6.05 24.59 -17.20
C ALA A 187 7.00 25.61 -16.54
N TRP A 188 8.13 25.91 -17.21
CA TRP A 188 9.09 26.93 -16.77
C TRP A 188 8.55 28.35 -16.71
N GLY A 189 7.44 28.63 -17.41
CA GLY A 189 6.72 29.91 -17.38
C GLY A 189 5.93 30.18 -16.09
N GLY A 190 5.72 29.16 -15.25
CA GLY A 190 4.98 29.24 -13.99
C GLY A 190 3.47 29.05 -14.14
N SER A 191 2.81 28.58 -13.07
CA SER A 191 1.37 28.29 -13.05
C SER A 191 0.66 28.73 -11.75
N PRO A 192 0.83 29.99 -11.30
CA PRO A 192 0.26 30.47 -10.03
C PRO A 192 -1.25 30.16 -9.93
N PRO A 193 -1.75 29.67 -8.78
CA PRO A 193 -1.08 29.64 -7.47
C PRO A 193 -0.06 28.52 -7.26
N VAL A 194 -0.04 27.47 -8.09
CA VAL A 194 0.88 26.33 -7.95
C VAL A 194 2.20 26.61 -8.66
N THR A 195 3.32 26.57 -7.95
CA THR A 195 4.63 26.71 -8.61
C THR A 195 5.10 25.37 -9.18
N LEU A 196 6.10 25.42 -10.06
CA LEU A 196 6.73 24.21 -10.55
C LEU A 196 7.36 23.37 -9.42
N LEU A 197 7.72 23.96 -8.27
CA LEU A 197 8.21 23.21 -7.11
C LEU A 197 7.10 22.35 -6.49
N GLY A 198 5.90 22.90 -6.30
CA GLY A 198 4.74 22.13 -5.88
C GLY A 198 4.41 20.99 -6.82
N ILE A 199 4.45 21.23 -8.13
CA ILE A 199 4.25 20.20 -9.15
C ILE A 199 5.30 19.08 -9.02
N ILE A 200 6.60 19.40 -8.94
CA ILE A 200 7.61 18.35 -8.78
C ILE A 200 7.51 17.62 -7.44
N ARG A 201 7.06 18.29 -6.36
CA ARG A 201 6.79 17.62 -5.08
C ARG A 201 5.68 16.56 -5.20
N HIS A 202 4.62 16.87 -5.94
CA HIS A 202 3.56 15.94 -6.33
C HIS A 202 4.11 14.78 -7.19
N GLU A 203 4.87 15.08 -8.25
CA GLU A 203 5.47 14.05 -9.12
C GLU A 203 6.36 13.07 -8.35
N LEU A 204 7.16 13.56 -7.39
CA LEU A 204 7.97 12.69 -6.54
C LEU A 204 7.11 11.81 -5.63
N GLY A 205 5.89 12.23 -5.27
CA GLY A 205 4.91 11.38 -4.58
C GLY A 205 4.53 10.14 -5.40
N HIS A 206 4.34 10.26 -6.72
CA HIS A 206 4.15 9.10 -7.60
C HIS A 206 5.39 8.20 -7.63
N THR A 207 6.60 8.77 -7.64
CA THR A 207 7.85 7.97 -7.56
C THR A 207 8.02 7.23 -6.24
N LEU A 208 7.22 7.56 -5.21
CA LEU A 208 7.10 6.86 -3.94
C LEU A 208 5.91 5.89 -3.88
N GLY A 209 5.04 5.88 -4.90
CA GLY A 209 3.90 4.98 -5.04
C GLY A 209 2.52 5.64 -4.87
N PHE A 210 2.45 6.90 -4.44
CA PHE A 210 1.16 7.56 -4.18
C PHE A 210 0.42 7.90 -5.46
N ARG A 211 -0.88 7.63 -5.50
CA ARG A 211 -1.83 7.98 -6.55
C ARG A 211 -2.52 9.30 -6.24
N HIS A 212 -3.23 9.85 -7.21
CA HIS A 212 -3.97 11.08 -7.03
C HIS A 212 -5.14 10.94 -6.05
N GLU A 213 -5.24 11.81 -5.03
CA GLU A 213 -6.41 11.76 -4.12
C GLU A 213 -7.73 12.05 -4.82
N HIS A 214 -7.70 12.74 -5.96
CA HIS A 214 -8.91 13.11 -6.69
C HIS A 214 -9.59 11.90 -7.37
N THR A 215 -8.90 10.76 -7.57
CA THR A 215 -9.53 9.55 -8.16
C THR A 215 -10.52 8.87 -7.22
N ARG A 216 -10.65 9.38 -5.98
CA ARG A 216 -11.45 8.77 -4.93
C ARG A 216 -12.86 9.35 -4.93
N PRO A 217 -13.91 8.56 -4.62
CA PRO A 217 -15.29 9.01 -4.73
C PRO A 217 -15.61 10.31 -3.97
N GLU A 218 -14.92 10.60 -2.86
CA GLU A 218 -15.10 11.82 -2.06
C GLU A 218 -14.72 13.12 -2.78
N SER A 219 -13.88 13.05 -3.81
CA SER A 219 -13.59 14.16 -4.73
C SER A 219 -14.84 14.62 -5.49
N GLY A 220 -15.75 13.68 -5.78
CA GLY A 220 -16.95 13.91 -6.58
C GLY A 220 -16.71 14.20 -8.07
N THR A 221 -15.45 14.25 -8.52
CA THR A 221 -15.05 14.53 -9.91
C THR A 221 -13.68 13.90 -10.23
N CYS A 222 -13.30 13.91 -11.52
CA CYS A 222 -12.01 13.44 -12.03
C CYS A 222 -11.63 11.97 -11.74
N PHE A 223 -12.58 11.08 -11.48
CA PHE A 223 -12.27 9.64 -11.27
C PHE A 223 -11.39 9.05 -12.40
N GLU A 224 -10.27 8.42 -12.04
CA GLU A 224 -9.33 7.76 -12.96
C GLU A 224 -9.51 6.24 -12.96
N ASP A 225 -9.21 5.57 -11.84
CA ASP A 225 -9.36 4.12 -11.66
C ASP A 225 -9.45 3.68 -10.17
N ASN A 226 -9.55 2.36 -9.94
CA ASN A 226 -9.60 1.70 -8.62
C ASN A 226 -8.32 0.86 -8.33
N ASN A 227 -7.21 1.07 -9.04
CA ASN A 227 -5.98 0.27 -8.94
C ASN A 227 -5.08 0.75 -7.80
N TRP A 228 -5.63 0.78 -6.59
CA TRP A 228 -4.99 1.35 -5.41
C TRP A 228 -5.54 0.78 -4.09
N ARG A 229 -4.83 1.02 -2.99
CA ARG A 229 -5.32 0.77 -1.62
C ARG A 229 -5.06 1.99 -0.72
N ALA A 230 -5.72 2.02 0.43
CA ALA A 230 -5.63 3.11 1.40
C ALA A 230 -4.36 3.13 2.29
N LEU A 231 -4.00 4.33 2.79
CA LEU A 231 -3.04 4.65 3.85
C LEU A 231 -3.57 5.63 4.93
N THR A 232 -4.27 6.74 4.60
CA THR A 232 -4.66 7.82 5.57
C THR A 232 -5.92 8.58 5.17
N THR A 233 -6.65 9.26 6.07
CA THR A 233 -7.99 9.82 5.75
C THR A 233 -8.06 10.81 4.56
N TYR A 234 -9.23 10.98 3.91
CA TYR A 234 -9.34 11.79 2.67
C TYR A 234 -8.85 13.22 2.90
N ASP A 235 -8.12 13.73 1.92
CA ASP A 235 -7.55 15.06 2.00
C ASP A 235 -7.66 15.81 0.68
N ALA A 236 -8.69 16.65 0.58
CA ALA A 236 -8.82 17.62 -0.51
C ALA A 236 -7.62 18.59 -0.58
N ALA A 237 -6.86 18.76 0.51
CA ALA A 237 -5.67 19.59 0.54
C ALA A 237 -4.36 18.83 0.31
N SER A 238 -4.39 17.51 0.05
CA SER A 238 -3.20 16.68 -0.17
C SER A 238 -2.31 17.24 -1.29
N VAL A 239 -0.99 17.08 -1.16
CA VAL A 239 -0.03 17.27 -2.26
C VAL A 239 -0.45 16.49 -3.51
N MET A 240 -1.06 15.31 -3.36
CA MET A 240 -1.50 14.43 -4.44
C MET A 240 -2.88 14.82 -5.01
N HIS A 241 -3.49 15.91 -4.55
CA HIS A 241 -4.78 16.38 -5.06
C HIS A 241 -4.63 17.40 -6.19
N TYR A 242 -5.46 17.30 -7.22
CA TYR A 242 -5.56 18.31 -8.27
C TYR A 242 -6.50 19.45 -7.88
N PRO A 243 -6.09 20.73 -7.93
CA PRO A 243 -6.96 21.87 -7.62
C PRO A 243 -8.20 21.95 -8.52
N HIS A 244 -8.05 21.63 -9.81
CA HIS A 244 -9.16 21.63 -10.77
C HIS A 244 -10.16 20.48 -10.57
N CYS A 245 -9.88 19.55 -9.65
CA CYS A 245 -10.71 18.41 -9.31
C CYS A 245 -11.31 18.53 -7.90
N ASN A 246 -11.62 19.74 -7.44
CA ASN A 246 -12.05 20.06 -6.06
C ASN A 246 -10.94 19.96 -4.98
N GLY A 247 -9.66 20.00 -5.39
CA GLY A 247 -8.56 20.16 -4.44
C GLY A 247 -8.63 21.53 -3.74
N SER A 248 -8.64 21.53 -2.41
CA SER A 248 -8.81 22.72 -1.57
C SER A 248 -7.51 23.45 -1.26
N GLN A 249 -6.35 22.89 -1.61
CA GLN A 249 -5.07 23.52 -1.33
C GLN A 249 -4.83 24.73 -2.25
N ALA A 250 -5.05 25.93 -1.73
CA ALA A 250 -4.84 27.21 -2.43
C ALA A 250 -3.35 27.63 -2.55
N GLY A 251 -2.41 26.71 -2.33
CA GLY A 251 -0.97 26.96 -2.20
C GLY A 251 -0.10 26.10 -3.11
N ASP A 252 1.19 26.04 -2.80
CA ASP A 252 2.23 25.41 -3.63
C ASP A 252 2.35 23.89 -3.45
N LEU A 253 1.24 23.14 -3.42
CA LEU A 253 1.20 21.67 -3.22
C LEU A 253 2.15 21.18 -2.10
N VAL A 254 2.02 21.76 -0.90
CA VAL A 254 2.84 21.40 0.26
C VAL A 254 2.31 20.11 0.92
N LEU A 255 3.20 19.34 1.55
CA LEU A 255 2.80 18.10 2.24
C LEU A 255 1.89 18.44 3.44
N THR A 256 0.73 17.82 3.51
CA THR A 256 -0.18 17.91 4.66
C THR A 256 0.21 16.91 5.75
N ALA A 257 -0.43 17.02 6.93
CA ALA A 257 -0.27 16.02 7.99
C ALA A 257 -0.63 14.60 7.53
N LYS A 258 -1.57 14.46 6.57
CA LYS A 258 -2.04 13.16 6.05
C LYS A 258 -1.09 12.60 5.00
N ASP A 259 -0.55 13.45 4.13
CA ASP A 259 0.56 13.07 3.24
C ASP A 259 1.75 12.52 4.03
N ILE A 260 2.11 13.22 5.12
CA ILE A 260 3.16 12.82 6.07
C ILE A 260 2.84 11.49 6.74
N GLN A 261 1.63 11.35 7.31
CA GLN A 261 1.19 10.11 7.96
C GLN A 261 1.25 8.91 6.99
N GLY A 262 0.89 9.11 5.72
CA GLY A 262 0.85 8.03 4.74
C GLY A 262 2.22 7.58 4.25
N VAL A 263 3.12 8.53 4.01
CA VAL A 263 4.52 8.20 3.67
C VAL A 263 5.27 7.59 4.86
N GLN A 264 4.96 8.02 6.09
CA GLN A 264 5.52 7.40 7.30
C GLN A 264 4.96 6.00 7.54
N ALA A 265 3.68 5.75 7.29
CA ALA A 265 3.10 4.40 7.35
C ALA A 265 3.71 3.48 6.28
N LEU A 266 4.08 4.01 5.12
CA LEU A 266 4.65 3.24 4.01
C LEU A 266 6.15 2.95 4.15
N TYR A 267 6.92 3.95 4.64
CA TYR A 267 8.39 3.93 4.63
C TYR A 267 9.07 4.19 5.98
N GLY A 268 8.35 4.65 7.01
CA GLY A 268 8.88 5.03 8.32
C GLY A 268 9.17 6.54 8.45
N ALA A 269 9.37 7.01 9.68
CA ALA A 269 9.66 8.42 9.99
C ALA A 269 11.15 8.77 9.77
N PRO A 270 11.52 10.04 9.55
CA PRO A 270 12.89 10.47 9.29
C PRO A 270 13.86 10.01 10.38
N GLY A 271 15.06 9.58 10.00
CA GLY A 271 16.07 9.08 10.94
C GLY A 271 15.72 7.76 11.64
N THR A 272 14.48 7.25 11.54
CA THR A 272 14.16 5.88 11.92
C THR A 272 14.62 4.94 10.81
N ASN A 273 15.79 4.32 11.00
CA ASN A 273 15.97 3.00 10.40
C ASN A 273 14.80 2.14 10.86
N PRO A 274 14.14 1.36 9.99
CA PRO A 274 13.31 0.27 10.48
C PRO A 274 14.17 -0.53 11.46
N PRO A 275 13.61 -1.05 12.58
CA PRO A 275 14.32 -2.12 13.28
C PRO A 275 14.71 -3.16 12.22
N PRO A 276 15.98 -3.65 12.21
CA PRO A 276 16.38 -4.67 11.24
C PRO A 276 15.31 -5.74 11.19
N PRO A 277 14.90 -6.26 10.00
CA PRO A 277 13.91 -7.32 9.91
C PRO A 277 14.27 -8.35 10.96
N PRO A 278 13.42 -8.56 11.98
CA PRO A 278 13.90 -9.02 13.28
C PRO A 278 14.68 -10.30 13.03
N VAL A 279 15.94 -10.34 13.50
CA VAL A 279 16.92 -11.32 13.03
C VAL A 279 16.65 -12.65 13.71
N GLY A 280 15.56 -13.27 13.24
CA GLY A 280 15.14 -14.57 13.68
C GLY A 280 16.17 -15.60 13.27
N THR A 281 16.41 -16.56 14.13
CA THR A 281 17.42 -17.60 13.90
C THR A 281 17.07 -18.35 12.61
N PRO A 282 17.93 -18.32 11.57
CA PRO A 282 17.68 -19.02 10.32
C PRO A 282 17.54 -20.53 10.60
N ALA A 283 16.49 -21.11 10.07
CA ALA A 283 16.14 -22.51 10.25
C ALA A 283 15.80 -23.14 8.91
N THR A 284 16.22 -24.38 8.74
CA THR A 284 15.83 -25.22 7.61
C THR A 284 15.19 -26.52 8.11
N ASP A 285 14.24 -27.04 7.34
CA ASP A 285 13.68 -28.37 7.51
C ASP A 285 13.62 -29.05 6.13
N THR A 286 13.85 -30.37 6.11
CA THR A 286 13.84 -31.17 4.88
C THR A 286 12.93 -32.36 5.06
N ARG A 287 11.95 -32.51 4.17
CA ARG A 287 10.92 -33.56 4.23
C ARG A 287 10.82 -34.25 2.89
N SER A 288 10.84 -35.57 2.87
CA SER A 288 10.64 -36.35 1.65
C SER A 288 9.67 -37.50 1.87
N GLY A 289 9.05 -37.95 0.79
CA GLY A 289 8.09 -39.04 0.83
C GLY A 289 7.45 -39.31 -0.52
N SER A 290 6.47 -40.21 -0.53
CA SER A 290 5.55 -40.43 -1.63
C SER A 290 4.15 -39.98 -1.26
N ILE A 291 3.35 -39.64 -2.27
CA ILE A 291 1.93 -39.32 -2.10
C ILE A 291 1.11 -40.04 -3.18
N ALA A 292 -0.01 -40.63 -2.77
CA ALA A 292 -0.98 -41.18 -3.71
C ALA A 292 -1.86 -40.06 -4.28
N ARG A 293 -2.53 -40.32 -5.41
CA ARG A 293 -3.57 -39.43 -5.94
C ARG A 293 -4.65 -39.18 -4.88
N ASN A 294 -5.04 -37.92 -4.71
CA ASN A 294 -5.89 -37.39 -3.63
C ASN A 294 -5.34 -37.54 -2.20
N GLY A 295 -4.14 -38.11 -2.01
CA GLY A 295 -3.45 -38.14 -0.73
C GLY A 295 -3.03 -36.73 -0.30
N THR A 296 -2.93 -36.51 1.01
CA THR A 296 -2.48 -35.24 1.60
C THR A 296 -1.44 -35.51 2.70
N ALA A 297 -0.31 -34.82 2.66
CA ALA A 297 0.70 -34.78 3.72
C ALA A 297 0.81 -33.35 4.27
N ASN A 298 0.83 -33.18 5.58
CA ASN A 298 0.89 -31.88 6.25
C ASN A 298 2.16 -31.75 7.10
N PHE A 299 2.74 -30.56 7.13
CA PHE A 299 3.96 -30.22 7.85
C PHE A 299 3.81 -28.88 8.58
N GLY A 300 4.49 -28.76 9.71
CA GLY A 300 4.34 -27.65 10.65
C GLY A 300 3.41 -27.98 11.84
N PRO A 301 3.03 -26.98 12.66
CA PRO A 301 3.38 -25.57 12.53
C PRO A 301 4.89 -25.33 12.62
N TYR A 302 5.41 -24.51 11.71
CA TYR A 302 6.71 -23.89 11.83
C TYR A 302 6.53 -22.57 12.58
N THR A 303 7.21 -22.39 13.72
CA THR A 303 7.25 -21.08 14.38
C THR A 303 8.04 -20.12 13.50
N VAL A 304 7.37 -19.08 13.03
CA VAL A 304 7.92 -18.11 12.08
C VAL A 304 7.86 -16.70 12.66
N LEU A 305 8.74 -15.85 12.15
CA LEU A 305 8.86 -14.47 12.56
C LEU A 305 8.31 -13.54 11.48
N ALA A 306 7.34 -12.69 11.85
CA ALA A 306 6.72 -11.71 10.96
C ALA A 306 7.78 -10.80 10.29
N GLY A 307 7.55 -10.48 9.01
CA GLY A 307 8.47 -9.69 8.18
C GLY A 307 9.68 -10.46 7.61
N THR A 308 9.87 -11.74 7.97
CA THR A 308 10.95 -12.58 7.40
C THR A 308 10.47 -13.42 6.21
N THR A 309 11.40 -13.91 5.39
CA THR A 309 11.08 -14.78 4.25
C THR A 309 10.79 -16.21 4.72
N PHE A 310 9.67 -16.77 4.26
CA PHE A 310 9.35 -18.19 4.33
C PHE A 310 9.39 -18.78 2.92
N LYS A 311 10.33 -19.68 2.67
CA LYS A 311 10.57 -20.31 1.37
C LYS A 311 10.40 -21.83 1.45
N VAL A 312 9.67 -22.39 0.50
CA VAL A 312 9.55 -23.84 0.29
C VAL A 312 9.87 -24.16 -1.16
N VAL A 313 10.87 -25.01 -1.38
CA VAL A 313 11.19 -25.59 -2.69
C VAL A 313 10.83 -27.06 -2.66
N MET A 314 9.93 -27.49 -3.55
CA MET A 314 9.58 -28.90 -3.76
C MET A 314 10.25 -29.42 -5.03
N THR A 315 10.75 -30.65 -4.97
CA THR A 315 11.29 -31.41 -6.10
C THR A 315 10.79 -32.85 -6.00
N GLY A 316 10.76 -33.62 -7.10
CA GLY A 316 10.33 -35.03 -7.04
C GLY A 316 9.90 -35.61 -8.38
N THR A 317 8.91 -36.52 -8.36
CA THR A 317 8.32 -37.16 -9.54
C THR A 317 6.80 -37.22 -9.46
N GLY A 318 6.12 -37.41 -10.59
CA GLY A 318 4.66 -37.34 -10.65
C GLY A 318 4.16 -35.91 -10.49
N ASP A 319 2.91 -35.77 -10.04
CA ASP A 319 2.20 -34.47 -9.94
C ASP A 319 1.62 -34.21 -8.53
N PRO A 320 2.48 -34.05 -7.50
CA PRO A 320 2.11 -33.47 -6.22
C PRO A 320 2.08 -31.93 -6.31
N ASP A 321 1.01 -31.34 -5.78
CA ASP A 321 0.85 -29.89 -5.54
C ASP A 321 1.44 -29.49 -4.18
N LEU A 322 2.09 -28.32 -4.11
CA LEU A 322 2.51 -27.62 -2.90
C LEU A 322 1.48 -26.56 -2.48
N TYR A 323 1.16 -26.51 -1.18
CA TYR A 323 0.37 -25.45 -0.56
C TYR A 323 1.10 -24.90 0.67
N VAL A 324 1.12 -23.59 0.83
CA VAL A 324 1.65 -22.90 2.02
C VAL A 324 0.59 -21.96 2.59
N ARG A 325 0.45 -21.91 3.91
CA ARG A 325 -0.48 -21.00 4.60
C ARG A 325 0.07 -20.56 5.96
N PHE A 326 -0.18 -19.31 6.35
CA PHE A 326 0.12 -18.79 7.69
C PHE A 326 -1.09 -18.88 8.64
N GLY A 327 -0.84 -19.05 9.93
CA GLY A 327 -1.85 -19.05 10.99
C GLY A 327 -2.67 -20.34 11.12
N ALA A 328 -2.92 -21.04 10.02
CA ALA A 328 -3.65 -22.31 9.99
C ALA A 328 -3.17 -23.23 8.85
N ALA A 329 -3.53 -24.52 8.93
CA ALA A 329 -3.23 -25.49 7.87
C ALA A 329 -3.88 -25.10 6.52
N PRO A 330 -3.23 -25.38 5.37
CA PRO A 330 -3.82 -25.14 4.06
C PRO A 330 -5.01 -26.06 3.78
N THR A 331 -5.94 -25.58 2.98
CA THR A 331 -6.97 -26.41 2.32
C THR A 331 -6.91 -26.16 0.81
N THR A 332 -7.66 -26.93 0.02
CA THR A 332 -7.82 -26.69 -1.42
C THR A 332 -8.49 -25.36 -1.78
N THR A 333 -9.04 -24.64 -0.79
CA THR A 333 -9.74 -23.36 -0.96
C THR A 333 -9.14 -22.21 -0.14
N ALA A 334 -8.19 -22.49 0.76
CA ALA A 334 -7.55 -21.50 1.62
C ALA A 334 -6.04 -21.79 1.75
N TYR A 335 -5.24 -20.97 1.07
CA TYR A 335 -3.79 -21.02 1.03
C TYR A 335 -3.23 -19.62 0.74
N ASN A 336 -1.98 -19.34 1.11
CA ASN A 336 -1.26 -18.12 0.73
C ASN A 336 -0.40 -18.32 -0.51
N CYS A 337 0.07 -19.55 -0.76
CA CYS A 337 0.72 -19.93 -2.01
C CYS A 337 0.32 -21.35 -2.40
N ARG A 338 0.02 -21.52 -3.68
CA ARG A 338 -0.12 -22.79 -4.38
C ARG A 338 0.34 -22.54 -5.82
N PRO A 339 1.54 -22.98 -6.23
CA PRO A 339 1.95 -22.86 -7.62
C PRO A 339 1.01 -23.70 -8.49
N TYR A 340 0.89 -23.34 -9.77
CA TYR A 340 0.02 -24.02 -10.73
C TYR A 340 0.89 -24.64 -11.83
N LEU A 341 1.92 -25.40 -11.41
CA LEU A 341 2.85 -26.05 -12.32
C LEU A 341 2.45 -27.50 -12.52
N SER A 342 2.76 -28.04 -13.70
CA SER A 342 2.65 -29.47 -13.96
C SER A 342 3.90 -30.18 -13.42
N GLY A 343 3.72 -31.05 -12.45
CA GLY A 343 4.76 -31.91 -11.89
C GLY A 343 5.37 -31.41 -10.58
N ALA A 344 6.07 -32.31 -9.89
CA ALA A 344 6.60 -32.15 -8.52
C ALA A 344 7.66 -31.04 -8.28
N ALA A 345 7.89 -30.13 -9.23
CA ALA A 345 8.93 -29.11 -9.16
C ALA A 345 8.30 -27.73 -8.94
N GLU A 346 8.03 -27.38 -7.68
CA GLU A 346 7.27 -26.18 -7.30
C GLU A 346 8.03 -25.34 -6.27
N THR A 347 7.75 -24.04 -6.20
CA THR A 347 8.35 -23.16 -5.20
C THR A 347 7.36 -22.12 -4.71
N CYS A 348 7.27 -21.97 -3.39
CA CYS A 348 6.60 -20.88 -2.71
C CYS A 348 7.65 -20.04 -1.99
N GLU A 349 7.69 -18.74 -2.26
CA GLU A 349 8.51 -17.77 -1.53
C GLU A 349 7.61 -16.62 -1.11
N LEU A 350 7.43 -16.46 0.20
CA LEU A 350 6.47 -15.52 0.79
C LEU A 350 7.15 -14.74 1.92
N THR A 351 6.74 -13.50 2.14
CA THR A 351 7.04 -12.79 3.40
C THR A 351 6.00 -13.16 4.44
N VAL A 352 6.42 -13.49 5.67
CA VAL A 352 5.51 -13.79 6.78
C VAL A 352 4.72 -12.52 7.16
N PRO A 353 3.38 -12.52 7.10
CA PRO A 353 2.57 -11.34 7.40
C PRO A 353 2.70 -10.88 8.87
N SER A 354 2.33 -9.62 9.13
CA SER A 354 2.15 -9.11 10.50
C SER A 354 1.16 -9.97 11.30
N GLY A 355 1.42 -10.10 12.60
CA GLY A 355 0.61 -10.93 13.51
C GLY A 355 0.72 -12.45 13.33
N GLN A 356 1.36 -12.94 12.27
CA GLN A 356 1.51 -14.38 12.03
C GLN A 356 2.76 -14.94 12.70
N THR A 357 2.57 -15.93 13.57
CA THR A 357 3.63 -16.64 14.31
C THR A 357 3.81 -18.09 13.88
N SER A 358 2.94 -18.59 12.99
CA SER A 358 2.94 -19.97 12.50
C SER A 358 2.80 -20.05 10.99
N ALA A 359 3.55 -20.97 10.37
CA ALA A 359 3.42 -21.35 8.97
C ALA A 359 3.17 -22.86 8.84
N TYR A 360 2.40 -23.25 7.85
CA TYR A 360 2.01 -24.62 7.56
C TYR A 360 2.25 -24.93 6.08
N VAL A 361 2.75 -26.11 5.81
CA VAL A 361 3.03 -26.61 4.46
C VAL A 361 2.23 -27.88 4.24
N GLN A 362 1.61 -28.03 3.07
CA GLN A 362 0.88 -29.22 2.67
C GLN A 362 1.34 -29.65 1.29
N VAL A 363 1.47 -30.97 1.10
CA VAL A 363 1.67 -31.59 -0.21
C VAL A 363 0.45 -32.44 -0.51
N ARG A 364 -0.16 -32.27 -1.69
CA ARG A 364 -1.36 -32.99 -2.11
C ARG A 364 -1.13 -33.67 -3.45
N GLY A 365 -1.39 -34.96 -3.57
CA GLY A 365 -1.23 -35.65 -4.85
C GLY A 365 -2.36 -35.33 -5.82
N TYR A 366 -2.15 -34.43 -6.81
CA TYR A 366 -3.07 -34.31 -7.94
C TYR A 366 -2.99 -35.57 -8.82
N ALA A 367 -1.78 -36.07 -9.03
CA ALA A 367 -1.47 -37.45 -9.35
C ALA A 367 -0.62 -38.11 -8.24
N ALA A 368 -0.35 -39.41 -8.38
CA ALA A 368 0.62 -40.07 -7.50
C ALA A 368 2.05 -39.63 -7.85
N GLY A 369 2.91 -39.51 -6.85
CA GLY A 369 4.26 -38.99 -7.02
C GLY A 369 5.16 -39.13 -5.80
N THR A 370 6.38 -38.61 -5.91
CA THR A 370 7.31 -38.39 -4.80
C THR A 370 7.61 -36.91 -4.64
N TYR A 371 7.95 -36.51 -3.43
CA TYR A 371 8.34 -35.14 -3.11
C TYR A 371 9.57 -35.12 -2.20
N SER A 372 10.32 -34.04 -2.29
CA SER A 372 11.43 -33.62 -1.44
C SER A 372 11.35 -32.11 -1.29
N LEU A 373 11.00 -31.68 -0.08
CA LEU A 373 10.85 -30.30 0.35
C LEU A 373 12.16 -29.81 0.99
N ASN A 374 12.60 -28.62 0.59
CA ASN A 374 13.50 -27.78 1.37
C ASN A 374 12.69 -26.57 1.87
N ILE A 375 12.54 -26.45 3.18
CA ILE A 375 11.78 -25.40 3.85
C ILE A 375 12.78 -24.51 4.59
N SER A 376 12.87 -23.24 4.22
CA SER A 376 13.78 -22.25 4.79
C SER A 376 12.99 -21.09 5.39
N TYR A 377 13.25 -20.75 6.65
CA TYR A 377 12.49 -19.76 7.42
C TYR A 377 13.31 -19.16 8.57
N SER A 378 12.83 -18.10 9.18
CA SER A 378 13.41 -17.55 10.42
C SER A 378 12.48 -17.80 11.61
N LYS A 379 13.04 -18.34 12.70
CA LYS A 379 12.36 -18.50 14.00
C LYS A 379 12.47 -17.20 14.81
N PRO A 380 11.46 -16.82 15.62
CA PRO A 380 11.57 -15.72 16.58
C PRO A 380 12.82 -15.79 17.47
#